data_AF-A0A7C6NFL7-F1
#
_entry.id   AF-A0A7C6NFL7-F1
#
_cell.length_a   1.000
_cell.length_b   1.000
_cell.length_c   1.000
_cell.angle_alpha   90.00
_cell.angle_beta   90.00
_cell.angle_gamma   90.00
#
_symmetry.space_group_name_H-M   'P 1'
#
loop_
_entity.id
_entity.type
_entity.pdbx_description
1 polymer ?
#
loop_
_entity_poly.entity_id
_entity_poly.type
_entity_poly.pdbx_seq_one_letter_code
_entity_poly.pdbx_strand_id
1 'polypeptide(L)'
;MILETIAEKYLWVLIVILALNLFQRKHLPRSQKKRIATLIIAVMAMVWQIFITIILTLKWPHWLAIPALLLTLALAIPFRHRILLFKFSCPECGAKLNSKTILNFDDSLCENCWREAHPELFPEPEEVEEEVTLVEVPKTVEEIDWESWEPKEVAVLLYLFEDDKVLLIDKKTGFGKGKVSAPGGHIELDETATEAAIREFNEETTATVKEVDYKGTLEFQFRDGFSMRGYVFFAHAYEGTPTETEEARPFWCKVDELPFDKMWADDIHWFPLALEGTPFTGRFIFEDEEMLSYQIVTD
;
A
#
# COMPACT_ATOMS: atom_id res chain seq x y z
N MET A 1 4.15 27.53 39.90
CA MET A 1 5.12 27.81 38.81
C MET A 1 5.70 26.54 38.19
N ILE A 2 6.66 25.81 38.78
CA ILE A 2 7.34 24.69 38.08
C ILE A 2 6.36 23.59 37.60
N LEU A 3 5.42 23.14 38.45
CA LEU A 3 4.45 22.11 38.08
C LEU A 3 3.44 22.57 37.02
N GLU A 4 3.05 23.84 37.04
CA GLU A 4 2.15 24.43 36.05
C GLU A 4 2.84 24.52 34.68
N THR A 5 4.10 24.97 34.64
CA THR A 5 4.90 24.97 33.41
C THR A 5 5.09 23.57 32.86
N ILE A 6 5.34 22.58 33.72
CA ILE A 6 5.44 21.18 33.30
C ILE A 6 4.11 20.73 32.69
N ALA A 7 2.98 20.98 33.34
CA ALA A 7 1.66 20.59 32.85
C ALA A 7 1.30 21.24 31.50
N GLU A 8 1.64 22.51 31.29
CA GLU A 8 1.41 23.24 30.03
C GLU A 8 2.26 22.70 28.87
N LYS A 9 3.52 22.33 29.13
CA LYS A 9 4.44 21.83 28.10
C LYS A 9 4.35 20.33 27.88
N TYR A 10 3.63 19.62 28.74
CA TYR A 10 3.54 18.17 28.73
C TYR A 10 2.94 17.61 27.42
N LEU A 11 1.94 18.28 26.85
CA LEU A 11 1.35 17.86 25.58
C LEU A 11 2.39 17.80 24.45
N TRP A 12 3.32 18.74 24.39
CA TRP A 12 4.41 18.74 23.40
C TRP A 12 5.35 17.55 23.58
N VAL A 13 5.62 17.14 24.83
CA VAL A 13 6.43 15.95 25.11
C VAL A 13 5.73 14.68 24.57
N LEU A 14 4.43 14.54 24.80
CA LEU A 14 3.67 13.42 24.23
C LEU A 14 3.65 13.44 22.71
N ILE A 15 3.43 14.61 22.09
CA ILE A 15 3.45 14.74 20.62
C ILE A 15 4.79 14.27 20.07
N VAL A 16 5.92 14.64 20.68
CA VAL A 16 7.25 14.20 20.26
C VAL A 16 7.41 12.68 20.36
N ILE A 17 6.96 12.07 21.47
CA ILE A 17 7.04 10.61 21.66
C ILE A 17 6.18 9.87 20.63
N LEU A 18 4.97 10.36 20.36
CA LEU A 18 4.06 9.76 19.37
C LEU A 18 4.54 9.98 17.93
N ALA A 19 5.09 11.15 17.61
CA ALA A 19 5.70 11.40 16.31
C ALA A 19 6.90 10.47 16.05
N LEU A 20 7.73 10.24 17.08
CA LEU A 20 8.79 9.23 17.00
C LEU A 20 8.23 7.83 16.77
N ASN A 21 7.13 7.46 17.45
CA ASN A 21 6.46 6.17 17.24
C ASN A 21 5.95 5.99 15.80
N LEU A 22 5.35 7.02 15.24
CA LEU A 22 4.87 7.03 13.85
C LEU A 22 6.04 6.95 12.86
N PHE A 23 7.14 7.65 13.13
CA PHE A 23 8.35 7.57 12.31
C PHE A 23 8.95 6.16 12.34
N GLN A 24 8.99 5.51 13.51
CA GLN A 24 9.43 4.13 13.68
C GLN A 24 8.57 3.13 12.87
N ARG A 25 7.29 3.41 12.60
CA ARG A 25 6.41 2.55 11.78
C ARG A 25 6.95 2.36 10.35
N LYS A 26 7.62 3.37 9.77
CA LYS A 26 8.21 3.29 8.42
C LYS A 26 9.36 2.30 8.31
N HIS A 27 9.86 1.78 9.43
CA HIS A 27 11.01 0.87 9.49
C HIS A 27 10.63 -0.56 9.92
N LEU A 28 9.36 -0.93 9.78
CA LEU A 28 8.92 -2.31 9.97
C LEU A 28 9.55 -3.23 8.90
N PRO A 29 9.93 -4.47 9.25
CA PRO A 29 9.78 -5.13 10.56
C PRO A 29 10.91 -4.85 11.57
N ARG A 30 11.99 -4.16 11.17
CA ARG A 30 13.21 -3.96 11.98
C ARG A 30 13.03 -3.05 13.22
N SER A 31 11.89 -2.40 13.39
CA SER A 31 11.62 -1.40 14.45
C SER A 31 10.57 -1.81 15.49
N GLN A 32 10.07 -3.06 15.44
CA GLN A 32 8.93 -3.50 16.24
C GLN A 32 9.12 -3.33 17.75
N LYS A 33 10.27 -3.73 18.31
CA LYS A 33 10.54 -3.69 19.75
C LYS A 33 10.70 -2.24 20.22
N LYS A 34 11.42 -1.39 19.46
CA LYS A 34 11.57 0.03 19.78
C LYS A 34 10.26 0.81 19.66
N ARG A 35 9.38 0.45 18.73
CA ARG A 35 8.02 1.01 18.62
C ARG A 35 7.16 0.67 19.84
N ILE A 36 7.21 -0.58 20.33
CA ILE A 36 6.51 -0.97 21.56
C ILE A 36 7.09 -0.21 22.77
N ALA A 37 8.41 -0.03 22.82
CA ALA A 37 9.08 0.73 23.88
C ALA A 37 8.59 2.18 23.94
N THR A 38 8.50 2.88 22.81
CA THR A 38 8.05 4.28 22.76
C THR A 38 6.58 4.42 23.16
N LEU A 39 5.72 3.46 22.84
CA LEU A 39 4.33 3.44 23.34
C LEU A 39 4.27 3.27 24.86
N ILE A 40 5.06 2.35 25.43
CA ILE A 40 5.11 2.16 26.89
C ILE A 40 5.59 3.44 27.57
N ILE A 41 6.61 4.12 27.02
CA ILE A 41 7.10 5.40 27.52
C ILE A 41 5.99 6.46 27.46
N ALA A 42 5.22 6.54 26.37
CA ALA A 42 4.09 7.47 26.24
C ALA A 42 3.01 7.20 27.31
N VAL A 43 2.68 5.94 27.56
CA VAL A 43 1.71 5.55 28.61
C VAL A 43 2.22 5.93 30.00
N MET A 44 3.48 5.63 30.32
CA MET A 44 4.07 6.01 31.62
C MET A 44 4.10 7.52 31.81
N ALA A 45 4.44 8.26 30.76
CA ALA A 45 4.37 9.71 30.79
C ALA A 45 2.91 10.16 31.07
N MET A 46 1.92 9.57 30.39
CA MET A 46 0.52 9.97 30.54
C MET A 46 0.00 9.73 31.96
N VAL A 47 0.40 8.61 32.57
CA VAL A 47 0.12 8.32 33.99
C VAL A 47 0.74 9.39 34.89
N TRP A 48 1.98 9.79 34.62
CA TRP A 48 2.63 10.89 35.35
C TRP A 48 1.86 12.22 35.22
N GLN A 49 1.38 12.56 34.03
CA GLN A 49 0.57 13.76 33.82
C GLN A 49 -0.76 13.73 34.57
N ILE A 50 -1.42 12.57 34.64
CA ILE A 50 -2.65 12.40 35.41
C ILE A 50 -2.38 12.73 36.88
N PHE A 51 -1.29 12.23 37.48
CA PHE A 51 -0.91 12.56 38.86
C PHE A 51 -0.67 14.07 39.05
N ILE A 52 0.08 14.72 38.16
CA ILE A 52 0.33 16.16 38.25
C ILE A 52 -0.98 16.96 38.15
N THR A 53 -1.85 16.59 37.22
CA THR A 53 -3.14 17.26 37.01
C THR A 53 -4.04 17.13 38.25
N ILE A 54 -4.07 15.96 38.89
CA ILE A 54 -4.81 15.73 40.14
C ILE A 54 -4.26 16.60 41.27
N ILE A 55 -2.94 16.65 41.46
CA ILE A 55 -2.30 17.46 42.51
C ILE A 55 -2.66 18.95 42.34
N LEU A 56 -2.60 19.45 41.10
CA LEU A 56 -2.93 20.85 40.79
C LEU A 56 -4.43 21.15 40.96
N THR A 57 -5.31 20.26 40.48
CA THR A 57 -6.77 20.44 40.52
C THR A 57 -7.30 20.39 41.95
N LEU A 58 -6.78 19.48 42.77
CA LEU A 58 -7.16 19.34 44.19
C LEU A 58 -6.41 20.31 45.12
N LYS A 59 -5.55 21.18 44.58
CA LYS A 59 -4.71 22.14 45.31
C LYS A 59 -3.88 21.49 46.43
N TRP A 60 -3.37 20.30 46.14
CA TRP A 60 -2.54 19.54 47.06
C TRP A 60 -1.11 20.12 47.14
N PRO A 61 -0.39 19.86 48.24
CA PRO A 61 0.97 20.38 48.38
C PRO A 61 1.90 19.75 47.34
N HIS A 62 2.69 20.59 46.66
CA HIS A 62 3.50 20.21 45.50
C HIS A 62 4.53 19.10 45.76
N TRP A 63 4.95 18.91 47.02
CA TRP A 63 5.91 17.85 47.37
C TRP A 63 5.35 16.44 47.11
N LEU A 64 4.02 16.28 47.01
CA LEU A 64 3.38 15.01 46.62
C LEU A 64 3.70 14.58 45.17
N ALA A 65 4.28 15.46 44.36
CA ALA A 65 4.81 15.08 43.05
C ALA A 65 5.96 14.06 43.17
N ILE A 66 6.77 14.11 44.24
CA ILE A 66 7.89 13.19 44.46
C ILE A 66 7.41 11.73 44.65
N PRO A 67 6.50 11.41 45.60
CA PRO A 67 5.98 10.05 45.74
C PRO A 67 5.17 9.61 44.52
N ALA A 68 4.46 10.51 43.84
CA ALA A 68 3.80 10.19 42.58
C ALA A 68 4.81 9.79 41.50
N LEU A 69 5.96 10.46 41.41
CA LEU A 69 7.02 10.12 40.45
C LEU A 69 7.59 8.74 40.78
N LEU A 70 7.88 8.47 42.06
CA LEU A 70 8.35 7.16 42.51
C LEU A 70 7.34 6.05 42.17
N LEU A 71 6.04 6.30 42.33
CA LEU A 71 4.98 5.37 41.95
C LEU A 71 4.97 5.11 40.44
N THR A 72 5.08 6.16 39.61
CA THR A 72 5.16 5.98 38.15
C THR A 72 6.39 5.20 37.72
N LEU A 73 7.55 5.43 38.35
CA LEU A 73 8.77 4.67 38.10
C LEU A 73 8.62 3.22 38.55
N ALA A 74 7.96 2.96 39.69
CA ALA A 74 7.67 1.60 40.16
C ALA A 74 6.77 0.83 39.18
N LEU A 75 5.75 1.49 38.61
CA LEU A 75 4.89 0.92 37.57
C LEU A 75 5.65 0.60 36.27
N ALA A 76 6.75 1.30 35.99
CA ALA A 76 7.59 1.05 34.82
C ALA A 76 8.57 -0.13 35.01
N ILE A 77 8.88 -0.56 36.24
CA ILE A 77 9.82 -1.66 36.55
C ILE A 77 9.54 -2.96 35.77
N PRO A 78 8.31 -3.51 35.73
CA PRO A 78 8.05 -4.76 34.98
C PRO A 78 8.33 -4.61 33.48
N PHE A 79 8.29 -3.39 32.95
CA PHE A 79 8.56 -3.09 31.54
C PHE A 79 10.02 -2.70 31.27
N ARG A 80 10.92 -2.74 32.25
CA ARG A 80 12.31 -2.28 32.12
C ARG A 80 13.05 -2.87 30.91
N HIS A 81 12.85 -4.16 30.63
CA HIS A 81 13.51 -4.86 29.52
C HIS A 81 12.98 -4.43 28.15
N ARG A 82 11.79 -3.83 28.09
CA ARG A 82 11.20 -3.27 26.87
C ARG A 82 11.54 -1.78 26.70
N ILE A 83 11.72 -1.03 27.79
CA ILE A 83 12.03 0.41 27.74
C ILE A 83 13.54 0.65 27.47
N LEU A 84 14.41 -0.15 28.07
CA LEU A 84 15.87 0.02 28.00
C LEU A 84 16.50 -0.64 26.77
N LEU A 85 15.89 -0.48 25.60
CA LEU A 85 16.39 -1.03 24.33
C LEU A 85 17.36 -0.08 23.60
N PHE A 86 17.42 1.18 24.02
CA PHE A 86 18.24 2.21 23.36
C PHE A 86 19.70 2.09 23.79
N LYS A 87 20.49 1.32 23.04
CA LYS A 87 21.95 1.26 23.18
C LYS A 87 22.61 2.35 22.34
N PHE A 88 23.64 2.99 22.89
CA PHE A 88 24.40 4.05 22.19
C PHE A 88 25.66 3.51 21.48
N SER A 89 26.05 2.28 21.77
CA SER A 89 27.20 1.60 21.19
C SER A 89 26.80 0.25 20.61
N CYS A 90 27.43 -0.14 19.51
CA CYS A 90 27.29 -1.45 18.90
C CYS A 90 27.76 -2.52 19.89
N PRO A 91 26.97 -3.57 20.18
CA PRO A 91 27.38 -4.64 21.08
C PRO A 91 28.53 -5.49 20.52
N GLU A 92 28.66 -5.59 19.19
CA GLU A 92 29.68 -6.41 18.53
C GLU A 92 31.04 -5.71 18.46
N CYS A 93 31.08 -4.51 17.87
CA CYS A 93 32.35 -3.81 17.62
C CYS A 93 32.63 -2.63 18.56
N GLY A 94 31.71 -2.29 19.47
CA GLY A 94 31.86 -1.16 20.39
C GLY A 94 31.76 0.24 19.75
N ALA A 95 31.54 0.33 18.43
CA ALA A 95 31.43 1.60 17.73
C ALA A 95 30.22 2.43 18.20
N LYS A 96 30.33 3.76 18.17
CA LYS A 96 29.20 4.66 18.45
C LYS A 96 28.16 4.56 17.34
N LEU A 97 26.90 4.38 17.70
CA LEU A 97 25.80 4.28 16.75
C LEU A 97 25.28 5.66 16.32
N ASN A 98 24.81 5.76 15.09
CA ASN A 98 24.11 6.96 14.61
C ASN A 98 22.73 7.07 15.28
N SER A 99 22.25 8.30 15.51
CA SER A 99 20.90 8.61 15.99
C SER A 99 19.81 7.86 15.24
N LYS A 100 19.94 7.69 13.92
CA LYS A 100 18.98 6.91 13.11
C LYS A 100 18.88 5.45 13.58
N THR A 101 20.02 4.79 13.79
CA THR A 101 20.10 3.39 14.25
C THR A 101 19.60 3.26 15.69
N ILE A 102 20.02 4.19 16.56
CA ILE A 102 19.64 4.19 17.98
C ILE A 102 18.13 4.29 18.13
N LEU A 103 17.48 5.18 17.37
CA LEU A 103 16.06 5.42 17.50
C LEU A 103 15.20 4.37 16.78
N ASN A 104 15.63 3.85 15.62
CA ASN A 104 14.71 3.14 14.73
C ASN A 104 14.92 1.62 14.61
N PHE A 105 16.11 1.08 14.85
CA PHE A 105 16.41 -0.33 14.53
C PHE A 105 16.63 -1.20 15.77
N ASP A 106 15.95 -2.33 15.89
CA ASP A 106 15.92 -3.17 17.10
C ASP A 106 17.26 -3.85 17.42
N ASP A 107 18.01 -4.24 16.39
CA ASP A 107 19.29 -4.94 16.48
C ASP A 107 20.40 -4.15 17.18
N SER A 108 20.32 -2.80 17.16
CA SER A 108 21.34 -1.91 17.71
C SER A 108 22.75 -2.21 17.18
N LEU A 109 22.85 -2.65 15.92
CA LEU A 109 24.11 -2.92 15.23
C LEU A 109 24.55 -1.70 14.40
N CYS A 110 25.87 -1.49 14.26
CA CYS A 110 26.37 -0.54 13.27
C CYS A 110 26.18 -1.10 11.86
N GLU A 111 26.28 -0.26 10.83
CA GLU A 111 26.03 -0.67 9.44
C GLU A 111 26.88 -1.88 9.01
N ASN A 112 28.17 -1.88 9.35
CA ASN A 112 29.09 -2.96 8.98
C ASN A 112 28.72 -4.27 9.67
N CYS A 113 28.57 -4.27 11.00
CA CYS A 113 28.17 -5.47 11.74
C CYS A 113 26.76 -5.95 11.35
N TRP A 114 25.88 -5.04 10.91
CA TRP A 114 24.56 -5.42 10.44
C TRP A 114 24.62 -6.15 9.09
N ARG A 115 25.46 -5.69 8.16
CA ARG A 115 25.73 -6.37 6.88
C ARG A 115 26.36 -7.74 7.08
N GLU A 116 27.35 -7.83 7.97
CA GLU A 116 27.97 -9.09 8.36
C GLU A 116 26.95 -10.08 8.98
N ALA A 117 25.97 -9.56 9.72
CA ALA A 117 24.92 -10.38 10.32
C ALA A 117 23.80 -10.81 9.35
N HIS A 118 23.69 -10.17 8.19
CA HIS A 118 22.66 -10.44 7.17
C HIS A 118 23.28 -10.50 5.76
N PRO A 119 24.24 -11.42 5.52
CA PRO A 119 24.92 -11.53 4.22
C PRO A 119 23.94 -11.83 3.08
N GLU A 120 22.82 -12.49 3.36
CA GLU A 120 21.75 -12.77 2.39
C GLU A 120 21.07 -11.52 1.81
N LEU A 121 21.13 -10.38 2.53
CA LEU A 121 20.56 -9.10 2.08
C LEU A 121 21.56 -8.26 1.28
N PHE A 122 22.84 -8.64 1.29
CA PHE A 122 23.94 -7.93 0.63
C PHE A 122 24.84 -8.95 -0.09
N PRO A 123 24.31 -9.64 -1.11
CA PRO A 123 25.17 -10.49 -1.93
C PRO A 123 26.31 -9.61 -2.47
N GLU A 124 27.55 -10.09 -2.30
CA GLU A 124 28.68 -9.46 -2.97
C GLU A 124 28.38 -9.47 -4.48
N PRO A 125 28.72 -8.40 -5.21
CA PRO A 125 28.65 -8.44 -6.66
C PRO A 125 29.69 -9.47 -7.12
N GLU A 126 29.28 -10.71 -7.29
CA GLU A 126 30.01 -11.63 -8.14
C GLU A 126 30.05 -10.98 -9.53
N GLU A 127 31.23 -10.97 -10.16
CA GLU A 127 31.35 -10.74 -11.59
C GLU A 127 30.65 -11.90 -12.29
N VAL A 128 29.32 -11.83 -12.35
CA VAL A 128 28.50 -12.76 -13.11
C VAL A 128 28.65 -12.31 -14.56
N GLU A 129 29.44 -13.03 -15.34
CA GLU A 129 29.11 -13.20 -16.76
C GLU A 129 27.64 -13.64 -16.77
N GLU A 130 26.73 -12.72 -17.10
CA GLU A 130 25.32 -13.02 -17.28
C GLU A 130 25.17 -14.05 -18.40
N GLU A 131 25.34 -15.32 -18.07
CA GLU A 131 24.47 -16.34 -18.62
C GLU A 131 23.11 -16.05 -17.99
N VAL A 132 22.37 -15.16 -18.64
CA VAL A 132 20.93 -14.99 -18.44
C VAL A 132 20.35 -16.38 -18.62
N THR A 133 20.16 -17.10 -17.52
CA THR A 133 19.16 -18.14 -17.50
C THR A 133 17.87 -17.40 -17.73
N LEU A 134 17.47 -17.34 -18.99
CA LEU A 134 16.13 -16.99 -19.41
C LEU A 134 15.25 -17.86 -18.51
N VAL A 135 14.69 -17.26 -17.46
CA VAL A 135 13.45 -17.78 -16.90
C VAL A 135 12.54 -17.73 -18.11
N GLU A 136 12.34 -18.87 -18.76
CA GLU A 136 11.48 -18.97 -19.92
C GLU A 136 10.11 -18.54 -19.41
N VAL A 137 9.78 -17.26 -19.64
CA VAL A 137 8.46 -16.77 -19.27
C VAL A 137 7.50 -17.54 -20.17
N PRO A 138 6.53 -18.27 -19.57
CA PRO A 138 5.69 -19.19 -20.29
C PRO A 138 5.01 -18.53 -21.49
N LYS A 139 4.89 -19.29 -22.57
CA LYS A 139 4.32 -18.81 -23.84
C LYS A 139 2.84 -19.14 -23.96
N THR A 140 2.39 -20.17 -23.25
CA THR A 140 0.97 -20.56 -23.24
C THR A 140 0.40 -20.53 -21.84
N VAL A 141 -0.88 -20.21 -21.74
CA VAL A 141 -1.60 -20.13 -20.44
C VAL A 141 -1.58 -21.45 -19.68
N GLU A 142 -1.44 -22.59 -20.36
CA GLU A 142 -1.33 -23.93 -19.74
C GLU A 142 0.00 -24.18 -19.03
N GLU A 143 1.04 -23.41 -19.34
CA GLU A 143 2.36 -23.53 -18.70
C GLU A 143 2.41 -22.83 -17.33
N ILE A 144 1.40 -22.00 -17.01
CA ILE A 144 1.29 -21.27 -15.74
C ILE A 144 0.40 -22.05 -14.76
N ASP A 145 0.90 -22.25 -13.55
CA ASP A 145 0.07 -22.69 -12.42
C ASP A 145 -0.69 -21.49 -11.84
N TRP A 146 -1.89 -21.25 -12.38
CA TRP A 146 -2.74 -20.13 -11.96
C TRP A 146 -3.31 -20.27 -10.55
N GLU A 147 -3.24 -21.45 -9.91
CA GLU A 147 -3.64 -21.60 -8.51
C GLU A 147 -2.61 -20.98 -7.55
N SER A 148 -1.34 -20.96 -7.96
CA SER A 148 -0.24 -20.36 -7.20
C SER A 148 0.26 -19.02 -7.77
N TRP A 149 -0.30 -18.58 -8.89
CA TRP A 149 0.05 -17.32 -9.53
C TRP A 149 -0.40 -16.11 -8.71
N GLU A 150 0.52 -15.17 -8.49
CA GLU A 150 0.25 -13.90 -7.82
C GLU A 150 0.62 -12.72 -8.75
N PRO A 151 -0.26 -11.73 -8.90
CA PRO A 151 0.03 -10.55 -9.69
C PRO A 151 1.01 -9.62 -8.96
N LYS A 152 1.90 -8.96 -9.71
CA LYS A 152 2.72 -7.86 -9.18
C LYS A 152 1.91 -6.60 -8.97
N GLU A 153 0.93 -6.36 -9.83
CA GLU A 153 0.05 -5.19 -9.76
C GLU A 153 -1.43 -5.59 -9.83
N VAL A 154 -2.27 -4.83 -9.15
CA VAL A 154 -3.72 -5.04 -9.16
C VAL A 154 -4.39 -3.75 -9.61
N ALA A 155 -5.30 -3.87 -10.56
CA ALA A 155 -5.98 -2.76 -11.20
C ALA A 155 -7.47 -3.04 -11.36
N VAL A 156 -8.21 -2.01 -11.75
CA VAL A 156 -9.65 -2.04 -11.94
C VAL A 156 -10.03 -1.37 -13.25
N LEU A 157 -11.13 -1.83 -13.85
CA LEU A 157 -11.73 -1.28 -15.06
C LEU A 157 -13.23 -1.08 -14.81
N LEU A 158 -13.75 0.11 -15.10
CA LEU A 158 -15.17 0.43 -14.89
C LEU A 158 -15.83 0.90 -16.18
N TYR A 159 -16.74 0.08 -16.73
CA TYR A 159 -17.55 0.44 -17.89
C TYR A 159 -18.88 1.04 -17.45
N LEU A 160 -19.11 2.32 -17.79
CA LEU A 160 -20.39 2.98 -17.57
C LEU A 160 -21.26 2.84 -18.81
N PHE A 161 -22.48 2.32 -18.66
CA PHE A 161 -23.45 2.17 -19.72
C PHE A 161 -24.58 3.21 -19.63
N GLU A 162 -24.96 3.74 -20.78
CA GLU A 162 -26.15 4.58 -20.99
C GLU A 162 -26.85 4.09 -22.27
N ASP A 163 -28.05 3.53 -22.12
CA ASP A 163 -28.80 2.89 -23.21
C ASP A 163 -27.97 1.83 -23.97
N ASP A 164 -27.74 2.03 -25.27
CA ASP A 164 -26.97 1.17 -26.17
C ASP A 164 -25.49 1.58 -26.27
N LYS A 165 -25.03 2.47 -25.38
CA LYS A 165 -23.68 3.02 -25.38
C LYS A 165 -22.93 2.71 -24.12
N VAL A 166 -21.62 2.72 -24.25
CA VAL A 166 -20.65 2.59 -23.18
C VAL A 166 -19.65 3.74 -23.24
N LEU A 167 -19.27 4.24 -22.07
CA LEU A 167 -18.26 5.28 -21.94
C LEU A 167 -16.87 4.64 -22.01
N LEU A 168 -16.06 5.10 -22.96
CA LEU A 168 -14.65 4.74 -23.11
C LEU A 168 -13.78 5.97 -22.94
N ILE A 169 -12.48 5.77 -22.80
CA ILE A 169 -11.47 6.82 -22.76
C ILE A 169 -10.39 6.59 -23.81
N ASP A 170 -9.95 7.67 -24.45
CA ASP A 170 -8.63 7.72 -25.08
C ASP A 170 -7.59 7.98 -23.98
N LYS A 171 -6.75 6.99 -23.67
CA LYS A 171 -5.76 7.08 -22.58
C LYS A 171 -4.54 7.90 -23.00
N LYS A 172 -4.23 8.99 -22.30
CA LYS A 172 -3.16 9.95 -22.64
C LYS A 172 -1.85 9.69 -21.89
N THR A 173 -1.92 9.08 -20.73
CA THR A 173 -0.81 8.82 -19.80
C THR A 173 -0.87 7.40 -19.25
N GLY A 174 0.20 6.96 -18.57
CA GLY A 174 0.25 5.67 -17.89
C GLY A 174 0.32 4.45 -18.81
N PHE A 175 0.07 3.28 -18.22
CA PHE A 175 0.01 1.99 -18.92
C PHE A 175 -1.15 1.96 -19.92
N GLY A 176 -0.91 1.50 -21.16
CA GLY A 176 -1.91 1.54 -22.23
C GLY A 176 -2.10 2.90 -22.90
N LYS A 177 -1.16 3.84 -22.72
CA LYS A 177 -1.18 5.14 -23.42
C LYS A 177 -1.36 4.97 -24.93
N GLY A 178 -2.34 5.68 -25.49
CA GLY A 178 -2.68 5.63 -26.92
C GLY A 178 -3.70 4.57 -27.30
N LYS A 179 -4.11 3.70 -26.37
CA LYS A 179 -5.21 2.76 -26.55
C LYS A 179 -6.55 3.39 -26.10
N VAL A 180 -7.62 2.80 -26.60
CA VAL A 180 -8.98 3.00 -26.09
C VAL A 180 -9.22 1.97 -24.98
N SER A 181 -9.77 2.38 -23.85
CA SER A 181 -10.16 1.44 -22.77
C SER A 181 -11.31 2.01 -21.93
N ALA A 182 -11.79 1.23 -20.96
CA ALA A 182 -12.60 1.78 -19.88
C ALA A 182 -11.72 2.63 -18.93
N PRO A 183 -12.32 3.60 -18.22
CA PRO A 183 -11.66 4.24 -17.09
C PRO A 183 -11.19 3.22 -16.05
N GLY A 184 -10.02 3.45 -15.47
CA GLY A 184 -9.43 2.51 -14.53
C GLY A 184 -7.95 2.73 -14.23
N GLY A 185 -7.54 2.19 -13.09
CA GLY A 185 -6.18 2.35 -12.58
C GLY A 185 -5.85 1.37 -11.47
N HIS A 186 -4.79 1.65 -10.72
CA HIS A 186 -4.28 0.76 -9.68
C HIS A 186 -5.12 0.83 -8.41
N ILE A 187 -5.16 -0.28 -7.67
CA ILE A 187 -5.70 -0.29 -6.32
C ILE A 187 -4.66 0.26 -5.35
N GLU A 188 -5.02 1.30 -4.60
CA GLU A 188 -4.19 1.90 -3.55
C GLU A 188 -4.16 1.08 -2.26
N LEU A 189 -3.20 1.39 -1.38
CA LEU A 189 -3.10 0.77 -0.07
C LEU A 189 -4.28 1.24 0.80
N ASP A 190 -5.10 0.30 1.27
CA ASP A 190 -6.27 0.49 2.15
C ASP A 190 -7.63 0.71 1.44
N GLU A 191 -7.76 0.46 0.13
CA GLU A 191 -9.06 0.45 -0.57
C GLU A 191 -9.44 -0.93 -1.12
N THR A 192 -10.74 -1.16 -1.28
CA THR A 192 -11.29 -2.33 -1.98
C THR A 192 -11.28 -2.10 -3.50
N ALA A 193 -11.36 -3.18 -4.29
CA ALA A 193 -11.48 -3.05 -5.75
C ALA A 193 -12.70 -2.22 -6.19
N THR A 194 -13.80 -2.30 -5.45
CA THR A 194 -14.99 -1.48 -5.69
C THR A 194 -14.73 0.01 -5.42
N GLU A 195 -14.07 0.33 -4.31
CA GLU A 195 -13.71 1.72 -3.99
C GLU A 195 -12.72 2.29 -5.01
N ALA A 196 -11.71 1.50 -5.39
CA ALA A 196 -10.75 1.85 -6.43
C ALA A 196 -11.44 2.15 -7.77
N ALA A 197 -12.36 1.27 -8.21
CA ALA A 197 -13.04 1.43 -9.49
C ALA A 197 -13.85 2.72 -9.54
N ILE A 198 -14.53 3.07 -8.44
CA ILE A 198 -15.29 4.31 -8.31
C ILE A 198 -14.35 5.52 -8.29
N ARG A 199 -13.25 5.47 -7.52
CA ARG A 199 -12.27 6.56 -7.42
C ARG A 199 -11.64 6.86 -8.78
N GLU A 200 -11.06 5.86 -9.42
CA GLU A 200 -10.38 5.97 -10.72
C GLU A 200 -11.32 6.50 -11.79
N PHE A 201 -12.55 5.96 -11.87
CA PHE A 201 -13.55 6.46 -12.82
C PHE A 201 -13.86 7.95 -12.60
N ASN A 202 -14.01 8.37 -11.35
CA ASN A 202 -14.32 9.75 -11.02
C ASN A 202 -13.15 10.69 -11.33
N GLU A 203 -11.92 10.25 -11.08
CA GLU A 203 -10.70 11.01 -11.36
C GLU A 203 -10.45 11.17 -12.85
N GLU A 204 -10.59 10.10 -13.64
CA GLU A 204 -10.32 10.13 -15.08
C GLU A 204 -11.43 10.80 -15.91
N THR A 205 -12.68 10.81 -15.42
CA THR A 205 -13.84 11.31 -16.18
C THR A 205 -14.55 12.51 -15.59
N THR A 206 -14.29 12.90 -14.32
CA THR A 206 -15.04 13.91 -13.55
C THR A 206 -16.52 13.61 -13.26
N ALA A 207 -17.08 12.55 -13.84
CA ALA A 207 -18.42 12.06 -13.51
C ALA A 207 -18.38 11.21 -12.24
N THR A 208 -19.52 11.04 -11.56
CA THR A 208 -19.60 10.27 -10.31
C THR A 208 -20.48 9.05 -10.46
N VAL A 209 -19.91 7.87 -10.21
CA VAL A 209 -20.65 6.61 -10.04
C VAL A 209 -20.72 6.23 -8.56
N LYS A 210 -21.79 5.56 -8.13
CA LYS A 210 -22.00 5.17 -6.73
C LYS A 210 -22.18 3.67 -6.52
N GLU A 211 -22.75 3.01 -7.51
CA GLU A 211 -23.05 1.58 -7.47
C GLU A 211 -22.45 0.93 -8.73
N VAL A 212 -21.75 -0.17 -8.51
CA VAL A 212 -21.03 -0.91 -9.56
C VAL A 212 -21.21 -2.40 -9.34
N ASP A 213 -21.32 -3.14 -10.44
CA ASP A 213 -21.47 -4.59 -10.46
C ASP A 213 -20.18 -5.24 -10.92
N TYR A 214 -19.62 -6.13 -10.11
CA TYR A 214 -18.48 -6.96 -10.52
C TYR A 214 -18.89 -7.93 -11.65
N LYS A 215 -18.05 -8.04 -12.68
CA LYS A 215 -18.31 -8.89 -13.87
C LYS A 215 -17.26 -9.98 -14.09
N GLY A 216 -16.02 -9.77 -13.67
CA GLY A 216 -14.99 -10.78 -13.89
C GLY A 216 -13.61 -10.32 -13.48
N THR A 217 -12.69 -11.28 -13.53
CA THR A 217 -11.26 -11.08 -13.27
C THR A 217 -10.48 -11.32 -14.56
N LEU A 218 -9.47 -10.50 -14.78
CA LEU A 218 -8.50 -10.63 -15.86
C LEU A 218 -7.12 -10.84 -15.23
N GLU A 219 -6.39 -11.85 -15.68
CA GLU A 219 -5.05 -12.20 -15.20
C GLU A 219 -4.08 -12.14 -16.37
N PHE A 220 -3.12 -11.22 -16.29
CA PHE A 220 -2.18 -10.92 -17.35
C PHE A 220 -0.76 -11.29 -16.93
N GLN A 221 -0.09 -12.11 -17.73
CA GLN A 221 1.34 -12.40 -17.60
C GLN A 221 2.09 -11.89 -18.83
N PHE A 222 3.06 -11.00 -18.62
CA PHE A 222 3.93 -10.48 -19.68
C PHE A 222 5.26 -11.22 -19.70
N ARG A 223 5.85 -11.35 -20.90
CA ARG A 223 7.13 -12.06 -21.12
C ARG A 223 8.37 -11.35 -20.54
N ASP A 224 8.25 -10.08 -20.18
CA ASP A 224 9.27 -9.34 -19.43
C ASP A 224 9.20 -9.60 -17.91
N GLY A 225 8.27 -10.45 -17.46
CA GLY A 225 8.04 -10.79 -16.07
C GLY A 225 7.06 -9.85 -15.35
N PHE A 226 6.50 -8.85 -16.03
CA PHE A 226 5.40 -8.05 -15.48
C PHE A 226 4.12 -8.90 -15.37
N SER A 227 3.32 -8.70 -14.32
CA SER A 227 2.08 -9.45 -14.12
C SER A 227 1.03 -8.59 -13.43
N MET A 228 -0.20 -8.66 -13.90
CA MET A 228 -1.29 -7.80 -13.44
C MET A 228 -2.61 -8.56 -13.30
N ARG A 229 -3.36 -8.29 -12.23
CA ARG A 229 -4.76 -8.71 -12.09
C ARG A 229 -5.68 -7.50 -12.24
N GLY A 230 -6.60 -7.56 -13.21
CA GLY A 230 -7.64 -6.57 -13.42
C GLY A 230 -9.00 -7.06 -12.90
N TYR A 231 -9.75 -6.22 -12.19
CA TYR A 231 -11.15 -6.49 -11.87
C TYR A 231 -12.07 -5.62 -12.74
N VAL A 232 -13.04 -6.27 -13.39
CA VAL A 232 -13.98 -5.60 -14.30
C VAL A 232 -15.29 -5.31 -13.58
N PHE A 233 -15.73 -4.05 -13.67
CA PHE A 233 -16.96 -3.56 -13.09
C PHE A 233 -17.82 -2.84 -14.12
N PHE A 234 -19.14 -3.00 -14.03
CA PHE A 234 -20.10 -2.23 -14.82
C PHE A 234 -20.91 -1.28 -13.93
N ALA A 235 -21.30 -0.15 -14.48
CA ALA A 235 -22.22 0.79 -13.86
C ALA A 235 -23.31 1.23 -14.85
N HIS A 236 -24.49 1.55 -14.33
CA HIS A 236 -25.64 2.00 -15.11
C HIS A 236 -26.23 3.33 -14.62
N ALA A 237 -25.68 3.88 -13.53
CA ALA A 237 -26.15 5.13 -12.92
C ALA A 237 -24.96 6.01 -12.58
N TYR A 238 -25.05 7.28 -12.96
CA TYR A 238 -24.00 8.26 -12.73
C TYR A 238 -24.58 9.67 -12.54
N GLU A 239 -23.78 10.56 -11.96
CA GLU A 239 -24.05 11.97 -11.80
C GLU A 239 -22.96 12.81 -12.48
N GLY A 240 -23.33 13.98 -13.01
CA GLY A 240 -22.40 14.88 -13.68
C GLY A 240 -22.26 14.61 -15.18
N THR A 241 -21.17 15.09 -15.78
CA THR A 241 -20.91 14.95 -17.23
C THR A 241 -19.46 14.52 -17.43
N PRO A 242 -19.22 13.35 -18.05
CA PRO A 242 -17.87 12.93 -18.38
C PRO A 242 -17.13 13.99 -19.19
N THR A 243 -15.98 14.43 -18.68
CA THR A 243 -15.19 15.52 -19.24
C THR A 243 -13.72 15.11 -19.34
N GLU A 244 -13.03 15.66 -20.33
CA GLU A 244 -11.62 15.42 -20.57
C GLU A 244 -10.74 15.92 -19.40
N THR A 245 -9.79 15.07 -18.99
CA THR A 245 -8.82 15.33 -17.94
C THR A 245 -7.40 15.35 -18.52
N GLU A 246 -6.40 15.56 -17.66
CA GLU A 246 -4.99 15.44 -18.08
C GLU A 246 -4.65 14.00 -18.51
N GLU A 247 -5.33 13.01 -17.94
CA GLU A 247 -5.02 11.58 -18.10
C GLU A 247 -5.82 10.92 -19.22
N ALA A 248 -7.08 11.34 -19.41
CA ALA A 248 -8.01 10.65 -20.29
C ALA A 248 -8.95 11.62 -21.03
N ARG A 249 -9.39 11.21 -22.22
CA ARG A 249 -10.48 11.89 -22.93
C ARG A 249 -11.68 10.94 -23.07
N PRO A 250 -12.76 11.14 -22.30
CA PRO A 250 -13.92 10.26 -22.36
C PRO A 250 -14.76 10.52 -23.62
N PHE A 251 -15.33 9.45 -24.16
CA PHE A 251 -16.28 9.50 -25.28
C PHE A 251 -17.26 8.32 -25.21
N TRP A 252 -18.49 8.56 -25.68
CA TRP A 252 -19.50 7.52 -25.78
C TRP A 252 -19.35 6.74 -27.08
N CYS A 253 -19.38 5.40 -26.99
CA CYS A 253 -19.32 4.49 -28.11
C CYS A 253 -20.53 3.55 -28.05
N LYS A 254 -21.11 3.17 -29.19
CA LYS A 254 -22.14 2.11 -29.16
C LYS A 254 -21.49 0.77 -28.84
N VAL A 255 -22.21 -0.05 -28.09
CA VAL A 255 -21.72 -1.35 -27.65
C VAL A 255 -21.42 -2.29 -28.84
N ASP A 256 -22.16 -2.15 -29.96
CA ASP A 256 -21.95 -2.94 -31.19
C ASP A 256 -20.93 -2.35 -32.16
N GLU A 257 -20.39 -1.15 -31.88
CA GLU A 257 -19.42 -0.42 -32.71
C GLU A 257 -18.07 -0.22 -31.97
N LEU A 258 -17.78 -1.07 -30.98
CA LEU A 258 -16.56 -0.96 -30.18
C LEU A 258 -15.29 -1.02 -31.04
N PRO A 259 -14.33 -0.10 -30.85
CA PRO A 259 -13.12 -0.01 -31.66
C PRO A 259 -12.05 -0.99 -31.16
N PHE A 260 -12.33 -2.30 -31.23
CA PHE A 260 -11.40 -3.35 -30.76
C PHE A 260 -10.01 -3.26 -31.39
N ASP A 261 -9.89 -2.70 -32.61
CA ASP A 261 -8.62 -2.44 -33.28
C ASP A 261 -7.73 -1.40 -32.56
N LYS A 262 -8.31 -0.59 -31.68
CA LYS A 262 -7.63 0.42 -30.86
C LYS A 262 -7.59 0.07 -29.38
N MET A 263 -8.24 -1.01 -28.98
CA MET A 263 -8.27 -1.51 -27.61
C MET A 263 -7.11 -2.50 -27.39
N TRP A 264 -7.04 -3.09 -26.20
CA TRP A 264 -6.13 -4.21 -25.99
C TRP A 264 -6.67 -5.46 -26.71
N ALA A 265 -5.75 -6.34 -27.11
CA ALA A 265 -6.08 -7.50 -27.94
C ALA A 265 -6.97 -8.52 -27.22
N ASP A 266 -6.98 -8.52 -25.89
CA ASP A 266 -7.81 -9.39 -25.06
C ASP A 266 -9.27 -8.94 -25.00
N ASP A 267 -9.58 -7.63 -25.12
CA ASP A 267 -10.92 -7.06 -24.94
C ASP A 267 -11.98 -7.78 -25.78
N ILE A 268 -11.66 -8.13 -27.03
CA ILE A 268 -12.60 -8.82 -27.94
C ILE A 268 -13.00 -10.22 -27.45
N HIS A 269 -12.20 -10.84 -26.59
CA HIS A 269 -12.41 -12.21 -26.12
C HIS A 269 -13.29 -12.29 -24.88
N TRP A 270 -13.16 -11.34 -23.95
CA TRP A 270 -13.86 -11.37 -22.67
C TRP A 270 -15.01 -10.37 -22.59
N PHE A 271 -14.94 -9.23 -23.29
CA PHE A 271 -15.95 -8.17 -23.17
C PHE A 271 -17.35 -8.63 -23.61
N PRO A 272 -17.53 -9.37 -24.73
CA PRO A 272 -18.84 -9.89 -25.10
C PRO A 272 -19.45 -10.82 -24.03
N LEU A 273 -18.63 -11.64 -23.38
CA LEU A 273 -19.08 -12.53 -22.30
C LEU A 273 -19.50 -11.74 -21.04
N ALA A 274 -18.77 -10.67 -20.74
CA ALA A 274 -19.10 -9.76 -19.65
C ALA A 274 -20.48 -9.10 -19.86
N LEU A 275 -20.83 -8.75 -21.11
CA LEU A 275 -22.15 -8.20 -21.46
C LEU A 275 -23.30 -9.20 -21.27
N GLU A 276 -23.04 -10.49 -21.47
CA GLU A 276 -24.02 -11.56 -21.24
C GLU A 276 -24.31 -11.76 -19.74
N GLY A 277 -23.50 -11.17 -18.85
CA GLY A 277 -23.66 -11.25 -17.40
C GLY A 277 -23.08 -12.52 -16.77
N THR A 278 -22.27 -13.27 -17.52
CA THR A 278 -21.61 -14.49 -17.05
C THR A 278 -20.33 -14.12 -16.30
N PRO A 279 -20.18 -14.47 -15.01
CA PRO A 279 -18.91 -14.30 -14.31
C PRO A 279 -17.81 -15.08 -15.03
N PHE A 280 -16.65 -14.44 -15.19
CA PHE A 280 -15.54 -15.05 -15.90
C PHE A 280 -14.19 -14.73 -15.24
N THR A 281 -13.23 -15.60 -15.51
CA THR A 281 -11.80 -15.34 -15.31
C THR A 281 -11.10 -15.49 -16.65
N GLY A 282 -10.57 -14.39 -17.17
CA GLY A 282 -9.74 -14.38 -18.36
C GLY A 282 -8.26 -14.44 -17.98
N ARG A 283 -7.50 -15.30 -18.66
CA ARG A 283 -6.05 -15.46 -18.48
C ARG A 283 -5.37 -15.19 -19.80
N PHE A 284 -4.34 -14.37 -19.79
CA PHE A 284 -3.68 -13.89 -21.00
C PHE A 284 -2.17 -13.86 -20.83
N ILE A 285 -1.46 -14.22 -21.89
CA ILE A 285 -0.02 -14.04 -22.00
C ILE A 285 0.28 -13.03 -23.09
N PHE A 286 1.08 -12.02 -22.75
CA PHE A 286 1.49 -10.96 -23.65
C PHE A 286 3.01 -10.89 -23.83
N GLU A 287 3.45 -10.51 -25.02
CA GLU A 287 4.78 -10.02 -25.30
C GLU A 287 4.64 -8.60 -25.87
N ASP A 288 5.04 -7.60 -25.08
CA ASP A 288 4.73 -6.19 -25.32
C ASP A 288 3.21 -5.96 -25.51
N GLU A 289 2.76 -5.63 -26.72
CA GLU A 289 1.34 -5.45 -27.06
C GLU A 289 0.73 -6.66 -27.79
N GLU A 290 1.51 -7.69 -28.09
CA GLU A 290 1.05 -8.88 -28.78
C GLU A 290 0.55 -9.94 -27.80
N MET A 291 -0.71 -10.35 -27.94
CA MET A 291 -1.29 -11.44 -27.15
C MET A 291 -0.87 -12.79 -27.76
N LEU A 292 -0.14 -13.60 -26.99
CA LEU A 292 0.40 -14.89 -27.43
C LEU A 292 -0.55 -16.05 -27.17
N SER A 293 -1.24 -16.03 -26.03
CA SER A 293 -2.11 -17.12 -25.57
C SER A 293 -3.18 -16.57 -24.64
N TYR A 294 -4.36 -17.19 -24.66
CA TYR A 294 -5.44 -16.84 -23.76
C TYR A 294 -6.31 -18.05 -23.39
N GLN A 295 -6.96 -17.95 -22.23
CA GLN A 295 -8.00 -18.87 -21.79
C GLN A 295 -9.07 -18.07 -21.04
N ILE A 296 -10.34 -18.29 -21.39
CA ILE A 296 -11.47 -17.78 -20.60
C ILE A 296 -12.10 -18.95 -19.86
N VAL A 297 -12.20 -18.81 -18.54
CA VAL A 297 -12.88 -19.74 -17.65
C VAL A 297 -14.18 -19.08 -17.20
N THR A 298 -15.30 -19.76 -17.40
CA THR A 298 -16.62 -19.35 -16.90
C THR A 298 -17.08 -20.35 -15.85
N ASP A 299 -17.74 -19.87 -14.80
CA ASP A 299 -18.33 -20.73 -13.75
C ASP A 299 -19.63 -21.42 -14.20
#